data_AF-A0AAE2SXF7-F1
#
_entry.id   AF-A0AAE2SXF7-F1
#
_cell.length_a   1.000
_cell.length_b   1.000
_cell.length_c   1.000
_cell.angle_alpha   90.00
_cell.angle_beta   90.00
_cell.angle_gamma   90.00
#
_symmetry.space_group_name_H-M   'P 1'
#
loop_
_entity.id
_entity.type
_entity.pdbx_description
1 polymer ?
#
loop_
_entity_poly.entity_id
_entity_poly.type
_entity_poly.pdbx_seq_one_letter_code
_entity_poly.pdbx_strand_id
1 'polypeptide(L)'
;MEQPDGWTGNTVKLDVPTVVNLRLDPFERTAFFKGNVGSQEYFEWYKFEFWRFVLVQQKVEELAKTAIEFPPMQKGASFGIDAVKAQIAEAMRKQHAQ
;
A
#
# COMPACT_ATOMS: atom_id res chain seq x y z
N MET A 1 -2.24 -0.37 3.14
CA MET A 1 -3.41 -0.07 3.99
C MET A 1 -4.43 -1.15 3.68
N GLU A 2 -4.78 -1.97 4.66
CA GLU A 2 -5.73 -3.08 4.50
C GLU A 2 -7.11 -2.63 4.98
N GLN A 3 -8.18 -3.05 4.31
CA GLN A 3 -9.56 -2.75 4.69
C GLN A 3 -10.36 -4.06 4.75
N PRO A 4 -10.22 -4.84 5.85
CA PRO A 4 -10.84 -6.17 5.96
C PRO A 4 -12.37 -6.13 5.99
N ASP A 5 -12.97 -5.02 6.45
CA ASP A 5 -14.42 -4.85 6.52
C ASP A 5 -15.00 -4.14 5.27
N GLY A 6 -14.23 -4.10 4.17
CA GLY A 6 -14.63 -3.51 2.89
C GLY A 6 -14.47 -1.99 2.83
N TRP A 7 -15.04 -1.38 1.79
CA TRP A 7 -14.86 0.04 1.46
C TRP A 7 -15.22 1.00 2.61
N THR A 8 -16.29 0.70 3.34
CA THR A 8 -16.77 1.49 4.48
C THR A 8 -16.05 1.17 5.78
N GLY A 9 -15.19 0.15 5.78
CA GLY A 9 -14.45 -0.33 6.94
C GLY A 9 -13.25 0.56 7.28
N ASN A 10 -12.82 0.47 8.54
CA ASN A 10 -11.63 1.17 9.00
C ASN A 10 -10.39 0.69 8.26
N THR A 11 -9.52 1.63 7.91
CA THR A 11 -8.23 1.32 7.31
C THR A 11 -7.23 0.92 8.37
N VAL A 12 -6.63 -0.26 8.18
CA VAL A 12 -5.59 -0.79 9.06
C VAL A 12 -4.22 -0.59 8.41
N LYS A 13 -3.26 -0.12 9.20
CA LYS A 13 -1.86 -0.04 8.78
C LYS A 13 -1.26 -1.43 8.89
N LEU A 14 -0.65 -1.89 7.79
CA LEU A 14 0.13 -3.12 7.76
C LEU A 14 1.57 -2.79 8.15
N ASP A 15 2.06 -3.44 9.21
CA ASP A 15 3.46 -3.31 9.65
C ASP A 15 4.37 -4.42 9.08
N VAL A 16 3.78 -5.56 8.70
CA VAL A 16 4.46 -6.71 8.13
C VAL A 16 3.80 -7.09 6.80
N PRO A 17 4.59 -7.42 5.76
CA PRO A 17 4.01 -7.85 4.49
C PRO A 17 3.39 -9.25 4.60
N THR A 18 2.17 -9.39 4.07
CA THR A 18 1.45 -10.66 3.92
C THR A 18 1.79 -11.31 2.58
N VAL A 19 1.96 -12.63 2.57
CA VAL A 19 2.19 -13.42 1.36
C VAL A 19 1.07 -14.44 1.23
N VAL A 20 0.45 -14.52 0.06
CA VAL A 20 -0.63 -15.46 -0.21
C VAL A 20 -0.27 -16.32 -1.42
N ASN A 21 -0.46 -17.63 -1.29
CA ASN A 21 -0.36 -18.55 -2.41
C ASN A 21 -1.74 -18.73 -3.03
N LEU A 22 -2.03 -17.99 -4.11
CA LEU A 22 -3.34 -18.02 -4.80
C LEU A 22 -3.73 -19.40 -5.35
N ARG A 23 -2.77 -20.32 -5.53
CA ARG A 23 -3.08 -21.69 -5.95
C ARG A 23 -3.62 -22.53 -4.80
N LEU A 24 -3.08 -22.32 -3.59
CA LEU A 24 -3.45 -23.05 -2.39
C LEU A 24 -4.64 -22.40 -1.67
N ASP A 25 -4.69 -21.07 -1.68
CA ASP A 25 -5.71 -20.24 -1.04
C ASP A 25 -6.28 -19.25 -2.05
N PRO A 26 -7.14 -19.72 -2.98
CA PRO A 26 -7.70 -18.88 -4.04
C PRO A 26 -8.64 -17.77 -3.53
N PHE A 27 -9.07 -17.85 -2.26
CA PHE A 27 -9.96 -16.87 -1.64
C PHE A 27 -9.23 -15.98 -0.63
N GLU A 28 -7.92 -16.12 -0.48
CA GLU A 28 -7.08 -15.27 0.38
C GLU A 28 -7.54 -15.25 1.85
N ARG A 29 -8.03 -16.38 2.37
CA ARG A 29 -8.64 -16.49 3.72
C ARG A 29 -7.71 -17.05 4.79
N THR A 30 -6.54 -17.57 4.41
CA THR A 30 -5.67 -18.38 5.26
C THR A 30 -4.42 -17.66 5.74
N ALA A 31 -4.37 -16.33 5.57
CA ALA A 31 -3.30 -15.47 6.05
C ALA A 31 -3.22 -15.43 7.60
N PHE A 32 -2.57 -14.41 8.16
CA PHE A 32 -2.38 -14.25 9.60
C PHE A 32 -3.70 -14.48 10.39
N PHE A 33 -3.62 -15.36 11.39
CA PHE A 33 -4.77 -15.69 12.24
C PHE A 33 -5.33 -14.46 12.95
N LYS A 34 -6.63 -14.22 12.78
CA LYS A 34 -7.37 -13.11 13.40
C LYS A 34 -8.76 -13.58 13.82
N GLY A 35 -8.82 -14.31 14.94
CA GLY A 35 -10.07 -14.77 15.53
C GLY A 35 -10.72 -15.91 14.73
N ASN A 36 -11.72 -15.58 13.90
CA ASN A 36 -12.45 -16.55 13.07
C ASN A 36 -11.93 -16.64 11.61
N VAL A 37 -10.91 -15.86 11.25
CA VAL A 37 -10.29 -15.85 9.91
C VAL A 37 -8.78 -16.09 10.02
N GLY A 38 -8.16 -16.58 8.95
CA GLY A 38 -6.74 -16.93 8.91
C GLY A 38 -6.43 -18.35 9.40
N SER A 39 -5.14 -18.69 9.42
CA SER A 39 -4.64 -20.01 9.85
C SER A 39 -3.60 -19.85 10.96
N GLN A 40 -3.65 -20.73 11.98
CA GLN A 40 -2.63 -20.78 13.04
C GLN A 40 -1.25 -21.18 12.48
N GLU A 41 -1.25 -22.05 11.47
CA GLU A 41 -0.03 -22.56 10.83
C GLU A 41 0.53 -21.60 9.76
N TYR A 42 -0.16 -20.49 9.48
CA TYR A 42 0.29 -19.53 8.48
C TYR A 42 1.68 -18.98 8.83
N PHE A 43 1.95 -18.70 10.11
CA PHE A 43 3.24 -18.13 10.51
C PHE A 43 4.40 -19.12 10.32
N GLU A 44 4.17 -20.42 10.52
CA GLU A 44 5.19 -21.44 10.23
C GLU A 44 5.45 -21.54 8.74
N TRP A 45 4.40 -21.62 7.91
CA TRP A 45 4.53 -21.58 6.46
C TRP A 45 5.25 -20.32 5.96
N TYR A 46 4.90 -19.15 6.51
CA TYR A 46 5.47 -17.85 6.17
C TYR A 46 6.98 -17.80 6.40
N LYS A 47 7.49 -18.41 7.50
CA LYS A 47 8.93 -18.48 7.76
C LYS A 47 9.68 -19.25 6.68
N PHE A 48 9.13 -20.38 6.22
CA PHE A 48 9.76 -21.18 5.17
C PHE A 48 9.70 -20.53 3.79
N GLU A 49 8.71 -19.65 3.56
CA GLU A 49 8.55 -18.94 2.29
C GLU A 49 9.15 -17.52 2.30
N PHE A 50 9.81 -17.13 3.40
CA PHE A 50 10.34 -15.78 3.61
C PHE A 50 11.35 -15.35 2.53
N TRP A 51 12.08 -16.30 1.94
CA TRP A 51 13.04 -16.05 0.87
C TRP A 51 12.42 -15.39 -0.38
N ARG A 52 11.10 -15.56 -0.62
CA ARG A 52 10.40 -14.98 -1.77
C ARG A 52 10.44 -13.46 -1.79
N PHE A 53 10.59 -12.81 -0.63
CA PHE A 53 10.67 -11.35 -0.55
C PHE A 53 11.86 -10.78 -1.32
N VAL A 54 12.96 -11.53 -1.46
CA VAL A 54 14.11 -11.11 -2.26
C VAL A 54 13.72 -10.94 -3.74
N LEU A 55 12.85 -11.81 -4.27
CA LEU A 55 12.37 -11.72 -5.64
C LEU A 55 11.44 -10.51 -5.84
N VAL A 56 10.56 -10.26 -4.86
CA VAL A 56 9.65 -9.10 -4.90
C VAL A 56 10.44 -7.80 -4.85
N GLN A 57 11.49 -7.71 -4.04
CA GLN A 57 12.38 -6.54 -3.99
C GLN A 57 12.97 -6.22 -5.37
N GLN A 58 13.44 -7.22 -6.11
CA GLN A 58 13.96 -7.02 -7.46
C GLN A 58 12.89 -6.46 -8.42
N LYS A 59 11.64 -6.94 -8.33
CA LYS A 59 10.56 -6.42 -9.18
C LYS A 59 10.14 -5.00 -8.81
N VAL A 60 10.14 -4.68 -7.52
CA VAL A 60 9.90 -3.32 -7.03
C VAL A 60 11.02 -2.38 -7.47
N GLU A 61 12.29 -2.85 -7.50
CA GLU A 61 13.41 -2.08 -8.02
C GLU A 61 13.25 -1.77 -9.52
N GLU A 62 12.83 -2.75 -10.32
CA GLU A 62 12.50 -2.53 -11.73
C GLU A 62 11.40 -1.47 -11.89
N LEU A 63 10.32 -1.57 -11.10
CA LEU A 63 9.26 -0.56 -11.09
C LEU A 63 9.79 0.82 -10.66
N ALA A 64 10.67 0.88 -9.66
CA ALA A 64 11.25 2.14 -9.21
C ALA A 64 12.09 2.84 -10.30
N LYS A 65 12.80 2.08 -11.14
CA LYS A 65 13.52 2.63 -12.30
C LYS A 65 12.56 3.28 -13.30
N THR A 66 11.38 2.69 -13.53
CA THR A 66 10.37 3.29 -14.42
C THR A 66 9.84 4.63 -13.91
N ALA A 67 9.79 4.86 -12.59
CA ALA A 67 9.38 6.15 -12.04
C ALA A 67 10.39 7.28 -12.30
N ILE A 68 11.66 6.93 -12.53
CA ILE A 68 12.71 7.88 -12.94
C ILE A 68 12.59 8.18 -14.45
N GLU A 69 12.40 7.14 -15.26
CA GLU A 69 12.28 7.26 -16.71
C GLU A 69 10.99 7.97 -17.15
N PHE A 70 9.89 7.70 -16.45
CA PHE A 70 8.57 8.26 -16.70
C PHE A 70 8.08 9.03 -15.46
N PRO A 71 8.62 10.24 -15.21
CA PRO A 71 8.24 11.02 -14.05
C PRO A 71 6.75 11.35 -14.09
N PRO A 72 6.02 11.22 -12.96
CA PRO A 72 4.60 11.52 -12.91
C PRO A 72 4.39 13.00 -13.25
N MET A 73 3.72 13.26 -14.38
CA MET A 73 3.40 14.62 -14.83
C MET A 73 2.41 15.33 -13.90
N GLN A 74 1.61 14.56 -13.17
CA GLN A 74 0.65 15.07 -12.19
C GLN A 74 1.18 14.84 -10.77
N LYS A 75 1.19 15.90 -9.97
CA LYS A 75 1.45 15.81 -8.53
C LYS A 75 0.42 14.84 -7.92
N GLY A 76 0.88 13.81 -7.22
CA GLY A 76 0.02 12.76 -6.67
C GLY A 76 -1.18 13.36 -5.93
N ALA A 77 -2.37 12.77 -6.14
CA ALA A 77 -3.59 13.24 -5.49
C ALA A 77 -3.42 13.20 -3.97
N SER A 78 -3.22 14.37 -3.37
CA SER A 78 -3.17 14.52 -1.92
C SER A 78 -4.59 14.58 -1.41
N PHE A 79 -5.06 13.49 -0.80
CA PHE A 79 -6.35 13.41 -0.10
C PHE A 79 -6.36 14.18 1.25
N GLY A 80 -5.33 14.98 1.52
CA GLY A 80 -5.18 15.78 2.73
C GLY A 80 -5.40 17.27 2.50
N ILE A 81 -5.75 17.99 3.56
CA ILE A 81 -5.99 19.45 3.59
C ILE A 81 -4.76 20.25 3.13
N ASP A 82 -3.57 19.67 3.14
CA ASP A 82 -2.33 20.33 2.73
C ASP A 82 -2.34 20.76 1.25
N ALA A 83 -3.03 20.01 0.39
CA ALA A 83 -3.25 20.41 -1.01
C ALA A 83 -4.03 21.71 -1.11
N VAL A 84 -5.11 21.79 -0.32
CA VAL A 84 -6.04 22.92 -0.29
C VAL A 84 -5.35 24.13 0.32
N LYS A 85 -4.60 23.95 1.41
CA LYS A 85 -3.78 25.01 2.02
C LYS A 85 -2.76 25.58 1.04
N ALA A 86 -2.09 24.72 0.26
CA ALA A 86 -1.13 25.18 -0.74
C ALA A 86 -1.81 26.01 -1.85
N GLN A 87 -2.97 25.58 -2.34
CA GLN A 87 -3.75 26.35 -3.33
C GLN A 87 -4.23 27.70 -2.79
N ILE A 88 -4.73 27.75 -1.54
CA ILE A 88 -5.17 28.99 -0.89
C ILE A 88 -3.98 29.95 -0.71
N ALA A 89 -2.83 29.45 -0.27
CA ALA A 89 -1.63 30.26 -0.12
C ALA A 89 -1.14 30.84 -1.46
N GLU A 90 -1.23 30.06 -2.55
CA GLU A 90 -0.88 30.54 -3.89
C GLU A 90 -1.88 31.59 -4.40
N ALA A 91 -3.18 31.40 -4.16
CA ALA A 91 -4.22 32.36 -4.52
C ALA A 91 -4.06 33.69 -3.77
N MET A 92 -3.76 33.64 -2.48
CA MET A 92 -3.46 34.83 -1.66
C MET A 92 -2.23 35.58 -2.20
N ARG A 93 -1.16 34.87 -2.57
CA ARG A 93 0.03 35.51 -3.18
C ARG A 93 -0.27 36.22 -4.49
N LYS A 94 -1.17 35.68 -5.33
CA LYS A 94 -1.59 36.32 -6.58
C LYS A 94 -2.46 37.56 -6.35
N GLN A 95 -3.31 37.56 -5.32
CA GLN A 95 -4.10 38.75 -4.95
C GLN A 95 -3.25 39.88 -4.36
N HIS A 96 -2.25 39.56 -3.54
CA HIS A 96 -1.37 40.56 -2.93
C HIS A 96 -0.34 41.16 -3.91
N ALA A 97 -0.18 40.58 -5.10
CA ALA A 97 0.70 41.05 -6.16
C ALA A 97 -0.03 41.88 -7.24
N GLN A 98 -1.35 42.10 -7.10
CA GLN A 98 -2.16 43.01 -7.91
C GLN A 98 -2.37 44.36 -7.20
#